data_AF-A0A1Q7R2F7-F1
#
_entry.id   AF-A0A1Q7R2F7-F1
#
_cell.length_a   1.000
_cell.length_b   1.000
_cell.length_c   1.000
_cell.angle_alpha   90.00
_cell.angle_beta   90.00
_cell.angle_gamma   90.00
#
_symmetry.space_group_name_H-M   'P 1'
#
loop_
_entity.id
_entity.type
_entity.pdbx_description
1 polymer ?
#
loop_
_entity_poly.entity_id
_entity_poly.type
_entity_poly.pdbx_seq_one_letter_code
_entity_poly.pdbx_strand_id
1 'polypeptide(L)' 'MATTAEWICTRCGSTNRRLVPDGARRAVDECLTCHTRHDLEVDPRPVRWRARPVNSKRVA' A
#
# COMPACT_ATOMS: atom_id res chain seq x y z
N MET A 1 8.27 6.76 -18.28
CA MET A 1 6.93 6.85 -17.65
C MET A 1 7.11 6.85 -16.14
N ALA A 2 6.09 7.22 -15.37
CA ALA A 2 6.13 7.19 -13.90
C ALA A 2 4.99 6.31 -13.38
N THR A 3 5.20 5.65 -12.24
CA THR A 3 4.19 4.85 -11.54
C THR A 3 4.00 5.38 -10.12
N THR A 4 2.86 5.09 -9.53
CA THR A 4 2.57 5.47 -8.14
C THR A 4 2.94 4.32 -7.21
N ALA A 5 3.88 4.56 -6.31
CA ALA A 5 4.14 3.71 -5.16
C ALA A 5 3.19 4.10 -4.03
N GLU A 6 2.18 3.27 -3.77
CA GLU A 6 1.34 3.36 -2.57
C GLU A 6 1.96 2.52 -1.46
N TRP A 7 2.06 3.08 -0.25
CA TRP A 7 2.72 2.41 0.88
C TRP A 7 2.10 2.85 2.21
N ILE A 8 2.20 1.98 3.23
CA ILE A 8 1.69 2.25 4.58
C ILE A 8 2.86 2.65 5.48
N CYS A 9 2.70 3.77 6.20
CA CYS A 9 3.67 4.20 7.20
C CYS A 9 3.74 3.18 8.34
N THR A 10 4.91 2.62 8.58
CA THR A 10 5.09 1.61 9.63
C THR A 10 5.10 2.23 11.03
N ARG A 11 5.21 3.56 11.14
CA ARG A 11 5.12 4.28 12.41
C ARG A 11 3.69 4.65 12.81
N CYS A 12 2.89 5.23 11.90
CA CYS A 12 1.56 5.77 12.23
C CYS A 12 0.40 5.09 11.49
N GLY A 13 0.67 4.15 10.58
CA GLY A 13 -0.35 3.42 9.85
C GLY A 13 -1.03 4.18 8.71
N SER A 14 -0.62 5.43 8.42
CA SER A 14 -1.23 6.19 7.33
C SER A 14 -0.81 5.67 5.97
N THR A 15 -1.73 5.71 5.00
CA THR A 15 -1.43 5.41 3.60
C THR A 15 -0.82 6.64 2.92
N ASN A 16 0.32 6.46 2.27
CA ASN A 16 1.07 7.49 1.56
C ASN A 16 1.25 7.06 0.09
N ARG A 17 1.54 8.05 -0.77
CA ARG A 17 1.71 7.84 -2.22
C ARG A 17 2.85 8.68 -2.74
N ARG A 18 3.73 8.07 -3.54
CA ARG A 18 4.84 8.73 -4.20
C ARG A 18 4.89 8.39 -5.67
N LEU A 19 5.11 9.39 -6.52
CA LEU A 19 5.45 9.15 -7.92
C LEU A 19 6.91 8.70 -8.02
N VAL A 20 7.12 7.53 -8.61
CA VAL A 20 8.44 6.96 -8.83
C VAL A 20 8.66 6.69 -10.33
N PRO A 21 9.90 6.69 -10.82
CA PRO A 21 10.19 6.26 -12.18
C PRO A 21 9.64 4.86 -12.46
N ASP A 22 9.18 4.62 -13.68
CA ASP A 22 8.73 3.29 -14.07
C ASP A 22 9.87 2.26 -13.93
N GLY A 23 9.55 1.08 -13.41
CA GLY A 23 10.52 0.03 -13.07
C GLY A 23 11.41 0.30 -11.86
N ALA A 24 11.26 1.44 -11.15
CA ALA A 24 12.00 1.70 -9.92
C ALA A 24 11.68 0.63 -8.87
N ARG A 25 12.72 -0.02 -8.31
CA ARG A 25 12.59 -1.05 -7.27
C ARG A 25 12.76 -0.53 -5.86
N ARG A 26 13.32 0.68 -5.72
CA ARG A 26 13.55 1.37 -4.46
C ARG A 26 13.27 2.85 -4.58
N ALA A 27 12.79 3.46 -3.51
CA ALA A 27 12.59 4.90 -3.40
C ALA A 27 12.64 5.32 -1.93
N VAL A 28 13.00 6.58 -1.65
CA VAL A 28 12.88 7.15 -0.30
C VAL A 28 11.70 8.11 -0.30
N ASP A 29 10.87 8.02 0.74
CA ASP A 29 9.75 8.92 0.94
C ASP A 29 9.57 9.33 2.41
N GLU A 30 8.83 10.40 2.63
CA GLU A 30 8.47 10.87 3.97
C GLU A 30 6.96 10.73 4.18
N CYS A 31 6.56 10.19 5.33
CA CYS A 31 5.15 10.11 5.67
C CYS A 31 4.54 11.51 5.81
N LEU A 32 3.48 11.82 5.07
CA LEU A 32 2.83 13.14 5.08
C LEU A 32 2.09 13.44 6.40
N THR A 33 1.87 12.43 7.24
CA THR A 33 1.18 12.58 8.54
C THR A 33 2.15 12.78 9.69
N CYS A 34 3.22 11.98 9.76
CA CYS A 34 4.13 11.97 10.91
C CYS A 34 5.59 12.32 10.56
N HIS A 35 5.84 12.68 9.30
CA HIS A 35 7.14 13.13 8.78
C HIS A 35 8.29 12.14 8.97
N THR A 36 7.97 10.87 9.20
CA THR A 36 9.00 9.83 9.33
C THR A 36 9.45 9.39 7.95
N ARG A 37 10.76 9.39 7.71
CA ARG A 37 11.38 8.90 6.47
C ARG A 37 11.38 7.39 6.40
N HIS A 38 11.10 6.86 5.22
CA HIS A 38 11.06 5.43 4.94
C HIS A 38 11.83 5.12 3.65
N ASP A 39 12.54 3.98 3.67
CA ASP A 39 13.02 3.33 2.45
C ASP A 39 11.91 2.40 1.95
N LEU A 40 11.48 2.61 0.72
CA LEU A 40 10.42 1.89 0.06
C LEU A 40 11.05 0.93 -0.93
N GLU A 41 10.86 -0.37 -0.72
CA GLU A 41 11.20 -1.38 -1.72
C GLU A 41 9.93 -1.85 -2.43
N VAL A 42 10.05 -2.21 -3.70
CA VAL A 42 8.97 -2.87 -4.42
C VAL A 42 8.76 -4.23 -3.77
N ASP A 43 7.67 -4.34 -3.02
CA ASP A 43 7.21 -5.60 -2.49
C ASP A 43 6.89 -6.54 -3.67
N PRO A 44 7.44 -7.76 -3.72
CA PRO A 44 6.96 -8.78 -4.64
C PRO A 44 5.48 -9.01 -4.33
N ARG A 45 4.59 -8.32 -5.06
CA ARG A 45 3.14 -8.55 -5.00
C ARG A 45 2.87 -10.04 -4.75
N PRO A 46 1.98 -10.42 -3.80
CA PRO A 46 0.57 -10.39 -4.20
C PRO A 46 -0.51 -10.28 -3.08
N VAL A 47 -1.74 -9.96 -3.53
CA VAL A 47 -3.09 -10.33 -3.02
C VAL A 47 -3.76 -9.57 -1.84
N ARG A 48 -4.92 -8.96 -2.12
CA ARG A 48 -6.14 -9.20 -1.30
C ARG A 48 -7.22 -9.85 -2.17
N TRP A 49 -7.71 -10.99 -1.69
CA TRP A 49 -8.56 -11.94 -2.41
C TRP A 49 -9.92 -11.32 -2.76
N ARG A 50 -10.57 -11.84 -3.82
CA ARG A 50 -11.95 -11.48 -4.20
C ARG A 50 -12.94 -11.84 -3.08
N ALA A 51 -13.79 -10.90 -2.71
CA ALA A 51 -14.94 -11.12 -1.85
C ALA A 51 -16.13 -11.75 -2.62
N ARG A 52 -16.95 -12.57 -1.94
CA ARG A 52 -18.25 -13.06 -2.42
C ARG A 52 -19.38 -12.64 -1.46
N PRO A 53 -20.64 -12.46 -1.93
CA PRO A 53 -21.75 -12.09 -1.07
C PRO A 53 -22.15 -13.16 -0.05
N VAL A 54 -22.51 -12.65 1.13
CA VAL A 54 -23.05 -13.29 2.34
C VAL A 54 -24.48 -13.76 2.13
N ASN A 55 -24.74 -15.06 2.29
CA ASN A 55 -26.10 -15.55 2.50
C ASN A 55 -26.19 -16.29 3.84
N SER A 56 -26.16 -15.51 4.92
CA SER A 56 -26.50 -16.00 6.26
C SER A 56 -28.01 -15.95 6.43
N LYS A 57 -28.70 -17.00 5.98
CA LYS A 57 -29.97 -17.43 6.58
C LYS A 57 -29.96 -18.94 6.72
N ARG A 58 -29.43 -19.44 7.84
CA ARG A 58 -29.96 -20.68 8.41
C ARG A 58 -31.09 -20.27 9.36
N VAL A 59 -32.28 -20.73 9.00
CA VAL A 59 -33.56 -20.54 9.66
C VAL A 59 -33.47 -21.01 11.12
N ALA A 60 -34.23 -20.33 11.98
CA ALA A 60 -34.42 -20.61 13.41
C ALA A 60 -34.77 -22.08 13.70
#